data_AF-A0A5R8N5G3-F1
#
_entry.id   AF-A0A5R8N5G3-F1
#
_cell.length_a   1.000
_cell.length_b   1.000
_cell.length_c   1.000
_cell.angle_alpha   90.00
_cell.angle_beta   90.00
_cell.angle_gamma   90.00
#
_symmetry.space_group_name_H-M   'P 1'
#
loop_
_entity.id
_entity.type
_entity.pdbx_description
1 polymer ?
#
loop_
_entity_poly.entity_id
_entity_poly.type
_entity_poly.pdbx_seq_one_letter_code
_entity_poly.pdbx_strand_id
1 'polypeptide(L)'
;MRRRPSRRLRPGRATRRDPARPGRRPWHPQHHTQPGRLRPRPAHRRRPAPARPRRSLPAERRRSHRPQPARSLHHHPLRTRQRTPPTPEDSRLTTATTAEAILNTCNATQQLTDLHHPPTPWETPAPLGQRGDLPPFPVHALPSWVADHISAVAEETQTPTDLAGCVALAALSTAAGGRAVVNVRGSWIEPVNLFVVVAMPPGSRKSAVFRAMTAPLTRAENVLVDRITPQITEAEVARRLAVEVAEKAARSAGTARGEAAPEAIAEAQSAALAVEDIKVPVKPRLMADDITPETAASLLVEQGGRLAVLSAEGGIFATLAGRYSGTPNLDLFLKGHAGDPLIIDRRGRSERADNAALTMGLAVQPEIVSDIATMPGFRGKGLLGRILYSLPKSNVGYRRVDSAPVPEHITSRYDANLQRLTIGMYEWHDPARLTLTTEAAEVFTEHRRATERRLRPDSGDLGHITDWAGKFDGAVMRIAGLIHLATDVDSAFRRPITTDTVNAAITLGQYFTAHALATFDAMGADPDLEAARVVHAWLHRTTTERFTVREVFTALPRNRFRKVTELEPALDLLEQLGWIRREPEPPRTGPGRRPSPAYAVHPTLHSA
;
A
#
# COMPACT_ATOMS: atom_id res chain seq x y z
N MET A 1 31.01 33.16 52.42
CA MET A 1 31.05 33.32 53.91
C MET A 1 29.77 33.99 54.39
N ARG A 2 29.30 33.62 55.60
CA ARG A 2 28.29 34.28 56.49
C ARG A 2 26.88 34.66 55.95
N ARG A 3 25.88 34.39 56.79
CA ARG A 3 24.41 34.59 56.63
C ARG A 3 23.89 35.66 57.63
N ARG A 4 22.58 35.98 57.52
CA ARG A 4 21.59 36.46 58.55
C ARG A 4 21.32 37.98 58.59
N PRO A 5 20.22 38.45 59.24
CA PRO A 5 19.10 37.77 59.95
C PRO A 5 17.82 37.64 59.07
N SER A 6 16.58 37.36 59.49
CA SER A 6 15.88 37.04 60.78
C SER A 6 14.78 35.96 60.51
N ARG A 7 13.90 35.48 61.39
CA ARG A 7 13.65 35.54 62.87
C ARG A 7 13.06 34.16 63.30
N ARG A 8 12.12 34.08 64.26
CA ARG A 8 11.19 32.95 64.56
C ARG A 8 9.93 33.53 65.22
N LEU A 9 8.76 32.90 65.05
CA LEU A 9 7.67 32.85 66.06
C LEU A 9 6.85 31.53 65.90
N ARG A 10 6.45 30.95 67.04
CA ARG A 10 5.46 29.87 67.29
C ARG A 10 4.36 30.49 68.20
N PRO A 11 3.30 29.81 68.74
CA PRO A 11 2.83 28.40 68.69
C PRO A 11 1.33 28.29 68.25
N GLY A 12 0.51 27.23 68.40
CA GLY A 12 0.61 25.94 69.11
C GLY A 12 -0.69 25.08 69.07
N ARG A 13 -0.55 23.84 69.61
CA ARG A 13 -1.52 22.93 70.29
C ARG A 13 -2.92 22.68 69.66
N ALA A 14 -3.24 21.46 69.19
CA ALA A 14 -3.65 20.22 69.93
C ALA A 14 -5.18 20.21 70.28
N THR A 15 -5.97 19.13 70.27
CA THR A 15 -5.75 17.69 70.57
C THR A 15 -6.87 16.73 70.03
N ARG A 16 -6.54 15.42 69.95
CA ARG A 16 -7.37 14.22 70.32
C ARG A 16 -8.38 13.54 69.34
N ARG A 17 -8.18 12.19 69.29
CA ARG A 17 -9.14 11.04 69.32
C ARG A 17 -9.67 10.39 68.02
N ASP A 18 -9.14 9.18 67.78
CA ASP A 18 -9.72 7.93 67.22
C ASP A 18 -11.03 7.49 67.96
N PRO A 19 -11.80 6.43 67.56
CA PRO A 19 -11.52 5.40 66.53
C PRO A 19 -12.69 4.85 65.64
N ALA A 20 -12.34 3.88 64.78
CA ALA A 20 -13.12 2.68 64.35
C ALA A 20 -13.97 2.63 63.04
N ARG A 21 -13.85 1.44 62.40
CA ARG A 21 -14.43 0.87 61.13
C ARG A 21 -15.95 0.53 61.23
N PRO A 22 -16.68 -0.07 60.21
CA PRO A 22 -16.25 -0.71 58.95
C PRO A 22 -17.10 -0.57 57.63
N GLY A 23 -16.42 -0.72 56.50
CA GLY A 23 -16.74 -1.50 55.26
C GLY A 23 -18.16 -1.59 54.61
N ARG A 24 -18.19 -1.49 53.26
CA ARG A 24 -19.18 -2.16 52.37
C ARG A 24 -18.61 -2.44 50.96
N ARG A 25 -19.31 -3.29 50.19
CA ARG A 25 -18.83 -4.09 49.03
C ARG A 25 -18.86 -3.39 47.66
N PRO A 26 -18.13 -3.91 46.64
CA PRO A 26 -18.24 -3.46 45.23
C PRO A 26 -19.54 -3.92 44.56
N TRP A 27 -19.90 -3.25 43.45
CA TRP A 27 -21.12 -3.47 42.67
C TRP A 27 -20.93 -4.46 41.51
N HIS A 28 -21.95 -5.29 41.28
CA HIS A 28 -22.17 -6.10 40.07
C HIS A 28 -23.66 -6.02 39.72
N PRO A 29 -24.01 -5.96 38.42
CA PRO A 29 -25.03 -6.85 37.85
C PRO A 29 -24.51 -7.49 36.55
N GLN A 30 -24.47 -8.82 36.43
CA GLN A 30 -25.56 -9.76 36.10
C GLN A 30 -26.04 -9.72 34.63
N HIS A 31 -25.88 -10.86 33.96
CA HIS A 31 -26.44 -11.19 32.64
C HIS A 31 -27.95 -11.49 32.72
N HIS A 32 -28.70 -11.18 31.67
CA HIS A 32 -29.88 -11.97 31.27
C HIS A 32 -30.20 -11.87 29.76
N THR A 33 -30.10 -13.03 29.10
CA THR A 33 -30.97 -13.59 28.02
C THR A 33 -31.57 -12.74 26.85
N GLN A 34 -31.38 -13.30 25.64
CA GLN A 34 -31.91 -13.03 24.28
C GLN A 34 -33.46 -12.94 24.10
N PRO A 35 -34.03 -12.77 22.87
CA PRO A 35 -33.64 -11.97 21.69
C PRO A 35 -34.83 -11.16 21.05
N GLY A 36 -34.56 -9.96 20.50
CA GLY A 36 -35.58 -9.11 19.85
C GLY A 36 -35.57 -9.13 18.31
N ARG A 37 -36.68 -9.52 17.67
CA ARG A 37 -36.85 -9.52 16.20
C ARG A 37 -36.96 -8.09 15.63
N LEU A 38 -36.21 -7.79 14.56
CA LEU A 38 -36.46 -6.61 13.71
C LEU A 38 -37.17 -7.01 12.41
N ARG A 39 -38.32 -6.37 12.13
CA ARG A 39 -38.99 -6.38 10.81
C ARG A 39 -38.79 -5.02 10.12
N PRO A 40 -38.81 -4.96 8.77
CA PRO A 40 -38.38 -3.79 8.02
C PRO A 40 -39.45 -2.70 7.88
N ARG A 41 -39.02 -1.49 7.55
CA ARG A 41 -39.86 -0.35 7.12
C ARG A 41 -39.42 0.17 5.73
N PRO A 42 -40.29 0.90 5.00
CA PRO A 42 -40.69 0.41 3.67
C PRO A 42 -40.11 1.17 2.46
N ALA A 43 -40.35 0.60 1.29
CA ALA A 43 -39.89 1.08 -0.01
C ALA A 43 -40.49 2.44 -0.41
N HIS A 44 -39.65 3.32 -0.96
CA HIS A 44 -40.08 4.50 -1.70
C HIS A 44 -40.08 4.29 -3.22
N ARG A 45 -41.10 4.88 -3.85
CA ARG A 45 -41.58 4.68 -5.22
C ARG A 45 -40.53 4.93 -6.31
N ARG A 46 -40.51 4.06 -7.32
CA ARG A 46 -39.89 4.31 -8.64
C ARG A 46 -40.59 5.47 -9.36
N ARG A 47 -39.83 6.31 -10.07
CA ARG A 47 -40.27 7.08 -11.25
C ARG A 47 -39.24 6.95 -12.38
N PRO A 48 -39.63 7.16 -13.65
CA PRO A 48 -39.02 6.47 -14.79
C PRO A 48 -37.87 7.24 -15.48
N ALA A 49 -37.09 6.50 -16.28
CA ALA A 49 -35.99 7.02 -17.09
C ALA A 49 -36.48 7.83 -18.31
N PRO A 50 -35.73 8.85 -18.77
CA PRO A 50 -36.02 9.59 -19.99
C PRO A 50 -35.61 8.81 -21.26
N ALA A 51 -36.38 9.01 -22.33
CA ALA A 51 -36.21 8.30 -23.61
C ALA A 51 -35.01 8.83 -24.45
N ARG A 52 -34.38 7.93 -25.22
CA ARG A 52 -33.44 8.30 -26.29
C ARG A 52 -34.19 8.54 -27.61
N PRO A 53 -33.88 9.60 -28.38
CA PRO A 53 -34.43 9.79 -29.71
C PRO A 53 -33.70 8.95 -30.78
N ARG A 54 -34.44 8.46 -31.78
CA ARG A 54 -33.91 7.88 -33.02
C ARG A 54 -33.77 8.96 -34.10
N ARG A 55 -32.61 9.04 -34.76
CA ARG A 55 -32.36 9.63 -36.10
C ARG A 55 -31.20 8.83 -36.72
N SER A 56 -31.44 7.98 -37.73
CA SER A 56 -31.61 8.26 -39.17
C SER A 56 -30.28 8.49 -39.92
N LEU A 57 -29.93 7.53 -40.80
CA LEU A 57 -28.77 7.55 -41.71
C LEU A 57 -28.94 8.57 -42.86
N PRO A 58 -27.82 9.03 -43.46
CA PRO A 58 -27.45 8.66 -44.85
C PRO A 58 -26.04 8.01 -44.89
N ALA A 59 -25.67 7.09 -45.80
CA ALA A 59 -25.36 7.26 -47.24
C ALA A 59 -24.24 8.32 -47.50
N GLU A 60 -23.18 8.10 -48.30
CA GLU A 60 -22.89 7.07 -49.31
C GLU A 60 -21.39 7.09 -49.78
N ARG A 61 -20.88 6.00 -50.41
CA ARG A 61 -19.72 5.93 -51.38
C ARG A 61 -18.29 6.24 -50.85
N ARG A 62 -17.16 5.70 -51.37
CA ARG A 62 -16.75 4.86 -52.55
C ARG A 62 -15.53 3.98 -52.12
N ARG A 63 -15.47 2.66 -52.37
CA ARG A 63 -14.94 1.91 -53.56
C ARG A 63 -13.41 1.83 -53.78
N SER A 64 -12.87 0.60 -53.72
CA SER A 64 -11.98 -0.05 -54.72
C SER A 64 -11.94 -1.59 -54.47
N HIS A 65 -12.47 -2.41 -55.40
CA HIS A 65 -11.75 -3.40 -56.24
C HIS A 65 -11.43 -4.75 -55.52
N ARG A 66 -12.09 -5.93 -55.72
CA ARG A 66 -12.47 -6.79 -56.90
C ARG A 66 -11.26 -7.37 -57.69
N PRO A 67 -11.35 -8.55 -58.38
CA PRO A 67 -12.38 -9.64 -58.37
C PRO A 67 -11.95 -11.14 -58.65
N GLN A 68 -12.80 -12.11 -58.27
CA GLN A 68 -13.22 -13.35 -59.03
C GLN A 68 -12.18 -14.43 -59.49
N PRO A 69 -12.59 -15.61 -60.07
CA PRO A 69 -13.93 -16.14 -60.44
C PRO A 69 -14.29 -17.56 -59.88
N ALA A 70 -15.41 -18.13 -60.34
CA ALA A 70 -16.02 -19.40 -59.92
C ALA A 70 -16.42 -20.31 -61.11
N ARG A 71 -16.72 -21.61 -60.86
CA ARG A 71 -17.52 -22.62 -61.62
C ARG A 71 -17.12 -24.04 -61.14
N SER A 72 -17.89 -25.14 -61.24
CA SER A 72 -19.33 -25.39 -61.53
C SER A 72 -19.71 -26.86 -61.21
N LEU A 73 -21.01 -27.10 -60.99
CA LEU A 73 -21.77 -28.37 -60.92
C LEU A 73 -21.23 -29.62 -61.67
N HIS A 74 -21.49 -30.82 -61.14
CA HIS A 74 -21.89 -32.02 -61.92
C HIS A 74 -22.68 -33.08 -61.10
N HIS A 75 -23.32 -34.04 -61.79
CA HIS A 75 -24.45 -34.87 -61.31
C HIS A 75 -24.10 -36.25 -60.67
N HIS A 76 -25.12 -36.77 -59.96
CA HIS A 76 -25.42 -38.18 -59.58
C HIS A 76 -25.03 -39.27 -60.63
N PRO A 77 -24.86 -40.57 -60.25
CA PRO A 77 -25.99 -41.39 -59.75
C PRO A 77 -25.71 -42.51 -58.72
N LEU A 78 -26.82 -43.05 -58.18
CA LEU A 78 -26.89 -44.29 -57.39
C LEU A 78 -26.69 -45.53 -58.28
N ARG A 79 -26.11 -46.62 -57.72
CA ARG A 79 -26.19 -47.96 -58.32
C ARG A 79 -26.34 -49.05 -57.26
N THR A 80 -27.48 -49.73 -57.31
CA THR A 80 -27.78 -50.98 -56.58
C THR A 80 -27.24 -52.20 -57.33
N ARG A 81 -27.36 -53.38 -56.69
CA ARG A 81 -26.99 -54.76 -57.13
C ARG A 81 -25.58 -55.20 -56.67
N GLN A 82 -25.34 -56.46 -56.27
CA GLN A 82 -26.21 -57.66 -56.28
C GLN A 82 -25.79 -58.63 -55.16
N ARG A 83 -26.74 -59.38 -54.59
CA ARG A 83 -26.48 -60.60 -53.82
C ARG A 83 -26.68 -61.82 -54.74
N THR A 84 -25.76 -62.76 -54.71
CA THR A 84 -25.93 -64.12 -55.24
C THR A 84 -25.12 -65.08 -54.35
N PRO A 85 -25.65 -66.26 -53.93
CA PRO A 85 -25.01 -67.13 -52.94
C PRO A 85 -24.16 -68.23 -53.59
N PRO A 86 -23.44 -69.01 -52.77
CA PRO A 86 -23.51 -70.46 -52.89
C PRO A 86 -24.03 -71.15 -51.62
N THR A 87 -24.54 -72.36 -51.82
CA THR A 87 -25.22 -73.26 -50.88
C THR A 87 -24.22 -74.16 -50.11
N PRO A 88 -24.66 -75.03 -49.17
CA PRO A 88 -23.83 -75.43 -48.02
C PRO A 88 -23.01 -76.71 -48.25
N GLU A 89 -21.94 -76.86 -47.47
CA GLU A 89 -21.36 -78.16 -47.14
C GLU A 89 -21.04 -78.26 -45.64
N ASP A 90 -20.90 -79.51 -45.22
CA ASP A 90 -21.20 -79.95 -43.87
C ASP A 90 -20.06 -79.75 -42.85
N SER A 91 -20.52 -79.58 -41.63
CA SER A 91 -19.81 -79.73 -40.37
C SER A 91 -18.62 -80.70 -40.35
N ARG A 92 -17.41 -80.17 -40.09
CA ARG A 92 -16.38 -80.89 -39.31
C ARG A 92 -15.72 -79.96 -38.29
N LEU A 93 -15.83 -80.37 -37.03
CA LEU A 93 -15.09 -79.77 -35.92
C LEU A 93 -13.59 -79.97 -36.11
N THR A 94 -12.82 -78.89 -36.11
CA THR A 94 -11.38 -78.95 -35.82
C THR A 94 -11.02 -77.81 -34.88
N THR A 95 -10.93 -78.15 -33.59
CA THR A 95 -10.43 -77.28 -32.53
C THR A 95 -8.92 -77.07 -32.69
N ALA A 96 -8.53 -75.94 -33.26
CA ALA A 96 -7.17 -75.42 -33.21
C ALA A 96 -7.20 -73.89 -33.30
N THR A 97 -7.82 -73.23 -32.31
CA THR A 97 -7.63 -71.78 -32.13
C THR A 97 -6.21 -71.57 -31.63
N THR A 98 -5.28 -71.32 -32.56
CA THR A 98 -3.86 -71.07 -32.24
C THR A 98 -3.76 -69.96 -31.20
N ALA A 99 -2.79 -70.05 -30.28
CA ALA A 99 -2.58 -69.02 -29.25
C ALA A 99 -2.45 -67.60 -29.86
N GLU A 100 -1.85 -67.47 -31.04
CA GLU A 100 -1.79 -66.23 -31.84
C GLU A 100 -3.17 -65.62 -32.13
N ALA A 101 -4.18 -66.43 -32.45
CA ALA A 101 -5.52 -65.91 -32.76
C ALA A 101 -6.19 -65.32 -31.51
N ILE A 102 -5.98 -65.93 -30.34
CA ILE A 102 -6.47 -65.41 -29.06
C ILE A 102 -5.71 -64.13 -28.69
N LEU A 103 -4.38 -64.12 -28.81
CA LEU A 103 -3.53 -62.95 -28.52
C LEU A 103 -3.87 -61.74 -29.41
N ASN A 104 -4.10 -61.96 -30.71
CA ASN A 104 -4.54 -60.91 -31.63
C ASN A 104 -5.96 -60.41 -31.30
N THR A 105 -6.88 -61.29 -30.90
CA THR A 105 -8.26 -60.88 -30.55
C THR A 105 -8.32 -60.09 -29.24
N CYS A 106 -7.43 -60.36 -28.30
CA CYS A 106 -7.28 -59.59 -27.05
C CYS A 106 -6.47 -58.30 -27.23
N ASN A 107 -5.95 -58.01 -28.43
CA ASN A 107 -4.99 -56.93 -28.67
C ASN A 107 -3.78 -56.99 -27.71
N ALA A 108 -3.37 -58.21 -27.34
CA ALA A 108 -2.47 -58.47 -26.21
C ALA A 108 -1.09 -57.87 -26.41
N THR A 109 -0.60 -57.81 -27.66
CA THR A 109 0.67 -57.15 -28.01
C THR A 109 0.59 -55.64 -27.79
N GLN A 110 -0.55 -55.00 -28.11
CA GLN A 110 -0.77 -53.57 -27.84
C GLN A 110 -0.87 -53.33 -26.33
N GLN A 111 -1.62 -54.15 -25.60
CA GLN A 111 -1.75 -54.03 -24.14
C GLN A 111 -0.42 -54.30 -23.41
N LEU A 112 0.39 -55.26 -23.88
CA LEU A 112 1.74 -55.47 -23.37
C LEU A 112 2.66 -54.30 -23.70
N THR A 113 2.51 -53.67 -24.87
CA THR A 113 3.27 -52.45 -25.23
C THR A 113 2.86 -51.27 -24.35
N ASP A 114 1.57 -51.11 -24.05
CA ASP A 114 1.06 -50.08 -23.13
C ASP A 114 1.49 -50.35 -21.67
N LEU A 115 1.59 -51.62 -21.25
CA LEU A 115 2.08 -52.03 -19.92
C LEU A 115 3.62 -51.95 -19.78
N HIS A 116 4.36 -52.11 -20.88
CA HIS A 116 5.83 -52.04 -20.92
C HIS A 116 6.37 -50.70 -21.44
N HIS A 117 5.50 -49.72 -21.76
CA HIS A 117 5.95 -48.36 -21.96
C HIS A 117 6.59 -47.87 -20.65
N PRO A 118 7.91 -47.60 -20.61
CA PRO A 118 8.49 -47.00 -19.43
C PRO A 118 7.78 -45.66 -19.18
N PRO A 119 7.41 -45.33 -17.94
CA PRO A 119 6.72 -44.07 -17.67
C PRO A 119 7.58 -42.94 -18.22
N THR A 120 7.01 -42.12 -19.11
CA THR A 120 7.75 -41.09 -19.84
C THR A 120 8.68 -40.37 -18.88
N PRO A 121 10.02 -40.42 -19.07
CA PRO A 121 10.94 -39.90 -18.07
C PRO A 121 10.56 -38.45 -17.78
N TRP A 122 10.58 -38.08 -16.51
CA TRP A 122 10.30 -36.69 -16.15
C TRP A 122 11.42 -35.81 -16.71
N GLU A 123 11.04 -34.86 -17.56
CA GLU A 123 11.94 -33.79 -17.99
C GLU A 123 12.22 -32.86 -16.81
N THR A 124 13.40 -32.23 -16.77
CA THR A 124 13.74 -31.31 -15.69
C THR A 124 12.77 -30.13 -15.69
N PRO A 125 12.05 -29.87 -14.58
CA PRO A 125 10.97 -28.90 -14.59
C PRO A 125 11.52 -27.49 -14.69
N ALA A 126 10.88 -26.67 -15.52
CA ALA A 126 11.25 -25.28 -15.69
C ALA A 126 10.93 -24.50 -14.39
N PRO A 127 11.86 -23.70 -13.85
CA PRO A 127 11.66 -23.07 -12.55
C PRO A 127 10.45 -22.14 -12.56
N LEU A 128 9.49 -22.39 -11.67
CA LEU A 128 8.49 -21.40 -11.27
C LEU A 128 9.25 -20.27 -10.59
N GLY A 129 9.62 -19.24 -11.36
CA GLY A 129 10.57 -18.21 -10.95
C GLY A 129 10.36 -17.80 -9.50
N GLN A 130 11.27 -18.20 -8.61
CA GLN A 130 11.09 -17.98 -7.18
C GLN A 130 11.19 -16.48 -6.92
N ARG A 131 10.25 -15.92 -6.15
CA ARG A 131 10.58 -14.71 -5.39
C ARG A 131 11.61 -15.14 -4.36
N GLY A 132 12.87 -14.77 -4.60
CA GLY A 132 13.95 -15.03 -3.67
C GLY A 132 13.71 -14.35 -2.33
N ASP A 133 14.50 -14.74 -1.33
CA ASP A 133 14.44 -14.12 -0.01
C ASP A 133 14.80 -12.63 -0.10
N LEU A 134 13.83 -11.78 0.21
CA LEU A 134 14.01 -10.33 0.23
C LEU A 134 14.92 -9.92 1.40
N PRO A 135 15.77 -8.90 1.21
CA PRO A 135 16.68 -8.45 2.26
C PRO A 135 15.89 -7.96 3.49
N PRO A 136 16.38 -8.22 4.71
CA PRO A 136 15.79 -7.68 5.92
C PRO A 136 15.98 -6.17 6.00
N PHE A 137 15.08 -5.47 6.70
CA PHE A 137 15.19 -4.02 6.87
C PHE A 137 16.52 -3.63 7.56
N PRO A 138 17.34 -2.74 6.99
CA PRO A 138 18.67 -2.41 7.50
C PRO A 138 18.57 -1.43 8.68
N VAL A 139 18.14 -1.92 9.84
CA VAL A 139 17.96 -1.12 11.08
C VAL A 139 19.22 -0.36 11.48
N HIS A 140 20.41 -0.94 11.23
CA HIS A 140 21.71 -0.33 11.51
C HIS A 140 22.03 0.92 10.69
N ALA A 141 21.30 1.17 9.60
CA ALA A 141 21.44 2.38 8.76
C ALA A 141 20.67 3.59 9.33
N LEU A 142 20.03 3.46 10.49
CA LEU A 142 19.31 4.54 11.16
C LEU A 142 20.05 5.00 12.42
N PRO A 143 19.89 6.28 12.85
CA PRO A 143 20.50 6.76 14.08
C PRO A 143 20.07 5.91 15.28
N SER A 144 20.99 5.67 16.23
CA SER A 144 20.80 4.71 17.33
C SER A 144 19.42 4.81 18.01
N TRP A 145 18.97 6.00 18.39
CA TRP A 145 17.66 6.17 19.05
C TRP A 145 16.44 5.71 18.22
N VAL A 146 16.55 5.72 16.89
CA VAL A 146 15.54 5.18 15.96
C VAL A 146 15.70 3.66 15.84
N ALA A 147 16.95 3.20 15.65
CA ALA A 147 17.31 1.79 15.49
C ALA A 147 16.95 0.93 16.72
N ASP A 148 17.30 1.43 17.92
CA ASP A 148 17.00 0.84 19.22
C ASP A 148 15.49 0.64 19.40
N HIS A 149 14.69 1.67 19.05
CA HIS A 149 13.24 1.64 19.19
C HIS A 149 12.57 0.73 18.15
N ILE A 150 13.04 0.73 16.90
CA ILE A 150 12.58 -0.23 15.87
C ILE A 150 12.78 -1.67 16.34
N SER A 151 13.98 -2.01 16.82
CA SER A 151 14.30 -3.36 17.28
C SER A 151 13.45 -3.76 18.49
N ALA A 152 13.32 -2.86 19.48
CA ALA A 152 12.53 -3.13 20.68
C ALA A 152 11.02 -3.28 20.39
N VAL A 153 10.45 -2.41 19.55
CA VAL A 153 9.03 -2.49 19.15
C VAL A 153 8.77 -3.74 18.31
N ALA A 154 9.69 -4.12 17.42
CA ALA A 154 9.60 -5.35 16.64
C ALA A 154 9.62 -6.60 17.53
N GLU A 155 10.46 -6.64 18.57
CA GLU A 155 10.50 -7.76 19.53
C GLU A 155 9.26 -7.79 20.43
N GLU A 156 8.84 -6.68 21.06
CA GLU A 156 7.61 -6.66 21.89
C GLU A 156 6.38 -7.09 21.08
N THR A 157 6.21 -6.48 19.90
CA THR A 157 5.03 -6.74 19.07
C THR A 157 5.16 -8.01 18.23
N GLN A 158 6.31 -8.68 18.20
CA GLN A 158 6.59 -9.86 17.38
C GLN A 158 6.16 -9.64 15.91
N THR A 159 6.73 -8.59 15.32
CA THR A 159 6.60 -8.21 13.92
C THR A 159 7.96 -8.05 13.27
N PRO A 160 8.07 -8.10 11.93
CA PRO A 160 9.30 -7.74 11.23
C PRO A 160 9.74 -6.31 11.59
N THR A 161 11.05 -6.09 11.65
CA THR A 161 11.64 -4.77 11.87
C THR A 161 11.26 -3.79 10.76
N ASP A 162 11.00 -4.29 9.56
CA ASP A 162 10.47 -3.62 8.39
C ASP A 162 9.21 -2.78 8.69
N LEU A 163 8.27 -3.33 9.47
CA LEU A 163 7.03 -2.63 9.82
C LEU A 163 7.32 -1.41 10.70
N ALA A 164 8.14 -1.56 11.73
CA ALA A 164 8.49 -0.43 12.58
C ALA A 164 9.42 0.57 11.86
N GLY A 165 10.33 0.09 11.02
CA GLY A 165 11.26 0.89 10.22
C GLY A 165 10.58 1.75 9.16
N CYS A 166 9.64 1.18 8.40
CA CYS A 166 8.84 1.95 7.45
C CYS A 166 8.00 3.04 8.14
N VAL A 167 7.42 2.76 9.31
CA VAL A 167 6.67 3.78 10.07
C VAL A 167 7.61 4.81 10.71
N ALA A 168 8.80 4.43 11.15
CA ALA A 168 9.82 5.37 11.62
C ALA A 168 10.23 6.37 10.53
N LEU A 169 10.45 5.89 9.30
CA LEU A 169 10.75 6.76 8.14
C LEU A 169 9.57 7.69 7.82
N ALA A 170 8.33 7.19 7.85
CA ALA A 170 7.14 8.03 7.70
C ALA A 170 6.98 9.03 8.86
N ALA A 171 7.41 8.70 10.07
CA ALA A 171 7.35 9.58 11.23
C ALA A 171 8.41 10.70 11.14
N LEU A 172 9.65 10.38 10.76
CA LEU A 172 10.70 11.37 10.46
C LEU A 172 10.28 12.29 9.30
N SER A 173 9.71 11.70 8.24
CA SER A 173 9.11 12.42 7.12
C SER A 173 7.99 13.38 7.57
N THR A 174 7.17 12.98 8.54
CA THR A 174 6.13 13.84 9.13
C THR A 174 6.71 14.96 9.99
N ALA A 175 7.83 14.72 10.68
CA ALA A 175 8.52 15.74 11.45
C ALA A 175 9.13 16.83 10.55
N ALA A 176 9.91 16.44 9.53
CA ALA A 176 10.70 17.37 8.71
C ALA A 176 10.10 17.74 7.34
N GLY A 177 9.07 17.03 6.86
CA GLY A 177 8.43 17.26 5.55
C GLY A 177 7.82 18.67 5.45
N GLY A 178 8.11 19.35 4.33
CA GLY A 178 7.71 20.74 4.09
C GLY A 178 8.44 21.77 4.95
N ARG A 179 9.49 21.35 5.67
CA ARG A 179 10.29 22.15 6.59
C ARG A 179 11.81 21.97 6.38
N ALA A 180 12.22 20.94 5.65
CA ALA A 180 13.57 20.77 5.11
C ALA A 180 13.56 20.26 3.67
N VAL A 181 14.62 20.59 2.94
CA VAL A 181 14.92 20.12 1.58
C VAL A 181 16.41 19.80 1.46
N VAL A 182 16.78 18.83 0.63
CA VAL A 182 18.18 18.53 0.29
C VAL A 182 18.51 19.21 -1.03
N ASN A 183 19.48 20.13 -1.04
CA ASN A 183 20.11 20.58 -2.29
C ASN A 183 21.17 19.55 -2.68
N VAL A 184 20.84 18.75 -3.68
CA VAL A 184 21.67 17.64 -4.13
C VAL A 184 22.80 18.15 -5.02
N ARG A 185 22.47 19.01 -5.99
CA ARG A 185 23.45 19.74 -6.84
C ARG A 185 22.77 20.86 -7.61
N GLY A 186 23.28 22.09 -7.46
CA GLY A 186 22.84 23.24 -8.26
C GLY A 186 21.37 23.57 -8.01
N SER A 187 20.53 23.40 -9.04
CA SER A 187 19.07 23.57 -8.95
C SER A 187 18.30 22.29 -8.57
N TRP A 188 18.96 21.13 -8.48
CA TRP A 188 18.29 19.89 -8.06
C TRP A 188 18.10 19.89 -6.54
N ILE A 189 16.84 20.02 -6.14
CA ILE A 189 16.39 20.06 -4.74
C ILE A 189 15.37 18.93 -4.54
N GLU A 190 15.52 18.15 -3.48
CA GLU A 190 14.58 17.10 -3.08
C GLU A 190 13.94 17.44 -1.73
N PRO A 191 12.59 17.52 -1.61
CA PRO A 191 11.94 17.72 -0.33
C PRO A 191 11.92 16.42 0.48
N VAL A 192 12.19 16.48 1.78
CA VAL A 192 12.44 15.28 2.61
C VAL A 192 11.21 14.41 2.91
N ASN A 193 10.05 14.72 2.33
CA ASN A 193 8.84 13.92 2.51
C ASN A 193 8.86 12.64 1.66
N LEU A 194 8.38 11.54 2.25
CA LEU A 194 8.37 10.19 1.69
C LEU A 194 6.95 9.64 1.55
N PHE A 195 6.77 8.79 0.56
CA PHE A 195 5.66 7.84 0.50
C PHE A 195 6.19 6.44 0.80
N VAL A 196 5.73 5.82 1.88
CA VAL A 196 6.16 4.50 2.34
C VAL A 196 4.95 3.59 2.53
N VAL A 197 5.01 2.39 1.94
CA VAL A 197 3.95 1.38 2.02
C VAL A 197 4.55 0.05 2.43
N VAL A 198 4.10 -0.48 3.57
CA VAL A 198 4.49 -1.81 4.06
C VAL A 198 3.30 -2.77 4.01
N ALA A 199 3.48 -3.93 3.38
CA ALA A 199 2.45 -4.94 3.23
C ALA A 199 2.52 -5.97 4.37
N MET A 200 1.49 -6.01 5.21
CA MET A 200 1.40 -6.97 6.31
C MET A 200 0.01 -7.63 6.36
N PRO A 201 -0.08 -8.96 6.50
CA PRO A 201 -1.37 -9.66 6.49
C PRO A 201 -2.27 -9.26 7.67
N PRO A 202 -3.58 -9.58 7.65
CA PRO A 202 -4.46 -9.42 8.82
C PRO A 202 -3.88 -10.07 10.09
N GLY A 203 -4.16 -9.52 11.28
CA GLY A 203 -3.65 -10.05 12.55
C GLY A 203 -2.15 -9.85 12.79
N SER A 204 -1.47 -9.08 11.96
CA SER A 204 -0.04 -8.76 12.06
C SER A 204 0.34 -7.71 13.12
N ARG A 205 -0.59 -7.24 13.96
CA ARG A 205 -0.39 -6.19 14.99
C ARG A 205 -0.01 -4.79 14.44
N LYS A 206 -0.28 -4.51 13.14
CA LYS A 206 -0.03 -3.22 12.45
C LYS A 206 -0.35 -1.99 13.29
N SER A 207 -1.57 -1.90 13.82
CA SER A 207 -2.06 -0.75 14.59
C SER A 207 -1.31 -0.53 15.92
N ALA A 208 -0.74 -1.58 16.51
CA ALA A 208 0.06 -1.47 17.73
C ALA A 208 1.43 -0.84 17.41
N VAL A 209 2.09 -1.30 16.34
CA VAL A 209 3.36 -0.72 15.87
C VAL A 209 3.14 0.72 15.40
N PHE A 210 2.10 0.98 14.60
CA PHE A 210 1.74 2.35 14.17
C PHE A 210 1.63 3.29 15.37
N ARG A 211 0.83 2.92 16.37
CA ARG A 211 0.66 3.73 17.59
C ARG A 211 1.97 3.95 18.34
N ALA A 212 2.82 2.92 18.48
CA ALA A 212 4.12 3.06 19.16
C ALA A 212 5.01 4.10 18.45
N MET A 213 5.15 3.98 17.12
CA MET A 213 6.03 4.83 16.33
C MET A 213 5.48 6.26 16.11
N THR A 214 4.16 6.46 16.05
CA THR A 214 3.56 7.78 15.77
C THR A 214 3.10 8.57 16.99
N ALA A 215 2.96 7.96 18.18
CA ALA A 215 2.59 8.66 19.42
C ALA A 215 3.44 9.93 19.74
N PRO A 216 4.75 10.02 19.44
CA PRO A 216 5.50 11.26 19.63
C PRO A 216 4.99 12.42 18.79
N LEU A 217 4.50 12.14 17.57
CA LEU A 217 3.94 13.17 16.68
C LEU A 217 2.64 13.73 17.23
N THR A 218 1.76 12.89 17.78
CA THR A 218 0.52 13.34 18.43
C THR A 218 0.82 14.19 19.67
N ARG A 219 1.84 13.85 20.46
CA ARG A 219 2.26 14.68 21.60
C ARG A 219 2.89 16.01 21.15
N ALA A 220 3.71 16.01 20.10
CA ALA A 220 4.23 17.24 19.51
C ALA A 220 3.10 18.14 18.98
N GLU A 221 2.12 17.57 18.28
CA GLU A 221 0.92 18.28 17.80
C GLU A 221 0.16 18.92 18.97
N ASN A 222 -0.09 18.19 20.06
CA ASN A 222 -0.74 18.74 21.26
C ASN A 222 0.08 19.90 21.88
N VAL A 223 1.41 19.77 22.01
CA VAL A 223 2.26 20.85 22.53
C VAL A 223 2.22 22.11 21.64
N LEU A 224 2.13 21.94 20.32
CA LEU A 224 1.98 23.05 19.38
C LEU A 224 0.57 23.68 19.46
N VAL A 225 -0.47 22.86 19.61
CA VAL A 225 -1.84 23.30 19.86
C VAL A 225 -1.92 24.12 21.14
N ASP A 226 -1.36 23.64 22.25
CA ASP A 226 -1.39 24.34 23.54
C ASP A 226 -0.64 25.68 23.46
N ARG A 227 0.47 25.74 22.71
CA ARG A 227 1.23 26.97 22.46
C ARG A 227 0.43 28.01 21.68
N ILE A 228 -0.27 27.62 20.62
CA ILE A 228 -0.99 28.56 19.75
C ILE A 228 -2.36 28.96 20.30
N THR A 229 -3.01 28.10 21.10
CA THR A 229 -4.41 28.27 21.53
C THR A 229 -4.71 29.65 22.16
N PRO A 230 -3.84 30.21 23.02
CA PRO A 230 -4.01 31.58 23.51
C PRO A 230 -4.02 32.64 22.39
N GLN A 231 -3.12 32.53 21.41
CA GLN A 231 -3.01 33.45 20.28
C GLN A 231 -4.22 33.35 19.34
N ILE A 232 -4.75 32.14 19.12
CA ILE A 232 -6.02 31.94 18.40
C ILE A 232 -7.15 32.66 19.13
N THR A 233 -7.28 32.45 20.44
CA THR A 233 -8.34 33.06 21.26
C THR A 233 -8.27 34.59 21.22
N GLU A 234 -7.07 35.16 21.36
CA GLU A 234 -6.83 36.61 21.27
C GLU A 234 -7.17 37.17 19.88
N ALA A 235 -6.68 36.53 18.82
CA ALA A 235 -6.93 36.95 17.44
C ALA A 235 -8.41 36.82 17.05
N GLU A 236 -9.13 35.78 17.52
CA GLU A 236 -10.57 35.64 17.29
C GLU A 236 -11.38 36.74 17.99
N VAL A 237 -11.02 37.12 19.21
CA VAL A 237 -11.65 38.23 19.93
C VAL A 237 -11.37 39.56 19.24
N ALA A 238 -10.10 39.84 18.91
CA ALA A 238 -9.71 41.04 18.18
C ALA A 238 -10.44 41.16 16.84
N ARG A 239 -10.50 40.06 16.07
CA ARG A 239 -11.19 40.01 14.77
C ARG A 239 -12.70 40.22 14.92
N ARG A 240 -13.34 39.67 15.95
CA ARG A 240 -14.77 39.89 16.23
C ARG A 240 -15.06 41.36 16.51
N LEU A 241 -14.26 42.00 17.36
CA LEU A 241 -14.39 43.42 17.67
C LEU A 241 -14.16 44.30 16.43
N ALA A 242 -13.15 43.99 15.61
CA ALA A 242 -12.90 44.69 14.35
C ALA A 242 -14.07 44.55 13.36
N VAL A 243 -14.68 43.35 13.25
CA VAL A 243 -15.89 43.14 12.42
C VAL A 243 -17.05 44.00 12.91
N GLU A 244 -17.31 44.08 14.21
CA GLU A 244 -18.35 44.94 14.77
C GLU A 244 -18.12 46.43 14.49
N VAL A 245 -16.85 46.89 14.48
CA VAL A 245 -16.47 48.25 14.10
C VAL A 245 -16.68 48.48 12.60
N ALA A 246 -16.21 47.58 11.75
CA ALA A 246 -16.37 47.66 10.30
C ALA A 246 -17.85 47.68 9.87
N GLU A 247 -18.70 46.86 10.49
CA GLU A 247 -20.14 46.92 10.25
C GLU A 247 -20.78 48.24 10.68
N LYS A 248 -20.34 48.83 11.80
CA LYS A 248 -20.84 50.15 12.26
C LYS A 248 -20.44 51.24 11.26
N ALA A 249 -19.18 51.29 10.86
CA ALA A 249 -18.68 52.25 9.87
C ALA A 249 -19.36 52.07 8.50
N ALA A 250 -19.55 50.84 8.03
CA ALA A 250 -20.25 50.55 6.78
C ALA A 250 -21.73 50.99 6.81
N ARG A 251 -22.42 50.82 7.95
CA ARG A 251 -23.79 51.36 8.14
C ARG A 251 -23.81 52.88 8.08
N SER A 252 -22.88 53.56 8.77
CA SER A 252 -22.74 55.03 8.72
C SER A 252 -22.53 55.51 7.28
N ALA A 253 -21.57 54.92 6.55
CA ALA A 253 -21.26 55.24 5.16
C ALA A 253 -22.47 55.11 4.22
N GLY A 254 -23.29 54.05 4.36
CA GLY A 254 -24.50 53.87 3.55
C GLY A 254 -25.55 54.99 3.76
N THR A 255 -25.62 55.53 4.98
CA THR A 255 -26.56 56.61 5.35
C THR A 255 -26.02 58.03 5.12
N ALA A 256 -24.70 58.21 5.04
CA ALA A 256 -24.06 59.53 4.93
C ALA A 256 -24.40 60.24 3.61
N ARG A 257 -24.50 61.58 3.66
CA ARG A 257 -24.84 62.46 2.52
C ARG A 257 -24.04 63.77 2.61
N GLY A 258 -23.87 64.45 1.48
CA GLY A 258 -23.12 65.70 1.41
C GLY A 258 -21.64 65.52 1.77
N GLU A 259 -21.05 66.54 2.37
CA GLU A 259 -19.61 66.63 2.69
C GLU A 259 -19.11 65.54 3.66
N ALA A 260 -20.00 64.95 4.46
CA ALA A 260 -19.66 63.86 5.38
C ALA A 260 -19.58 62.47 4.71
N ALA A 261 -20.05 62.31 3.47
CA ALA A 261 -20.06 61.01 2.80
C ALA A 261 -18.67 60.46 2.44
N PRO A 262 -17.71 61.25 1.92
CA PRO A 262 -16.36 60.76 1.63
C PRO A 262 -15.61 60.26 2.88
N GLU A 263 -15.74 60.98 4.01
CA GLU A 263 -15.09 60.63 5.27
C GLU A 263 -15.64 59.31 5.83
N ALA A 264 -16.96 59.15 5.89
CA ALA A 264 -17.60 57.92 6.35
C ALA A 264 -17.25 56.70 5.46
N ILE A 265 -17.10 56.89 4.15
CA ILE A 265 -16.65 55.83 3.23
C ILE A 265 -15.19 55.44 3.52
N ALA A 266 -14.30 56.42 3.74
CA ALA A 266 -12.90 56.17 4.08
C ALA A 266 -12.76 55.44 5.43
N GLU A 267 -13.55 55.82 6.44
CA GLU A 267 -13.61 55.10 7.73
C GLU A 267 -14.07 53.65 7.55
N ALA A 268 -15.13 53.41 6.78
CA ALA A 268 -15.64 52.06 6.48
C ALA A 268 -14.61 51.20 5.74
N GLN A 269 -13.88 51.77 4.79
CA GLN A 269 -12.79 51.08 4.08
C GLN A 269 -11.62 50.75 5.03
N SER A 270 -11.19 51.71 5.85
CA SER A 270 -10.13 51.51 6.85
C SER A 270 -10.48 50.42 7.86
N ALA A 271 -11.70 50.43 8.39
CA ALA A 271 -12.18 49.41 9.32
C ALA A 271 -12.31 48.02 8.66
N ALA A 272 -12.71 47.95 7.38
CA ALA A 272 -12.73 46.69 6.63
C ALA A 272 -11.32 46.13 6.40
N LEU A 273 -10.35 46.96 6.05
CA LEU A 273 -8.94 46.55 5.92
C LEU A 273 -8.37 46.04 7.25
N ALA A 274 -8.67 46.72 8.36
CA ALA A 274 -8.26 46.29 9.70
C ALA A 274 -8.83 44.89 10.08
N VAL A 275 -9.99 44.49 9.56
CA VAL A 275 -10.52 43.12 9.72
C VAL A 275 -9.72 42.10 8.91
N GLU A 276 -9.27 42.46 7.71
CA GLU A 276 -8.48 41.58 6.85
C GLU A 276 -7.05 41.40 7.38
N ASP A 277 -6.46 42.42 7.99
CA ASP A 277 -5.11 42.37 8.57
C ASP A 277 -5.01 41.45 9.79
N ILE A 278 -6.10 41.26 10.55
CA ILE A 278 -6.12 40.34 11.70
C ILE A 278 -6.14 38.89 11.22
N LYS A 279 -4.95 38.30 11.08
CA LYS A 279 -4.77 36.87 10.78
C LYS A 279 -4.96 36.05 12.05
N VAL A 280 -6.02 35.25 12.10
CA VAL A 280 -6.20 34.22 13.13
C VAL A 280 -5.31 33.02 12.79
N PRO A 281 -4.40 32.58 13.67
CA PRO A 281 -3.59 31.39 13.43
C PRO A 281 -4.46 30.14 13.25
N VAL A 282 -4.03 29.21 12.40
CA VAL A 282 -4.68 27.89 12.32
C VAL A 282 -4.30 27.03 13.52
N LYS A 283 -5.19 26.13 13.93
CA LYS A 283 -4.84 25.07 14.89
C LYS A 283 -3.86 24.08 14.24
N PRO A 284 -2.67 23.81 14.81
CA PRO A 284 -1.71 22.85 14.29
C PRO A 284 -2.34 21.46 14.11
N ARG A 285 -2.08 20.88 12.95
CA ARG A 285 -2.45 19.50 12.60
C ARG A 285 -1.43 18.93 11.64
N LEU A 286 -0.66 17.97 12.10
CA LEU A 286 0.43 17.34 11.36
C LEU A 286 -0.06 16.12 10.59
N MET A 287 -1.11 15.45 11.10
CA MET A 287 -1.58 14.15 10.61
C MET A 287 -3.07 14.13 10.23
N ALA A 288 -3.38 13.32 9.23
CA ALA A 288 -4.72 12.90 8.85
C ALA A 288 -4.77 11.38 8.64
N ASP A 289 -5.97 10.81 8.83
CA ASP A 289 -6.33 9.43 8.52
C ASP A 289 -7.73 9.46 7.86
N ASP A 290 -8.04 8.46 7.04
CA ASP A 290 -9.24 8.33 6.19
C ASP A 290 -9.80 9.65 5.62
N ILE A 291 -9.01 10.29 4.74
CA ILE A 291 -9.29 11.63 4.20
C ILE A 291 -9.41 11.61 2.66
N THR A 292 -10.31 12.42 2.10
CA THR A 292 -10.43 12.60 0.64
C THR A 292 -9.32 13.53 0.10
N PRO A 293 -8.94 13.43 -1.18
CA PRO A 293 -7.93 14.31 -1.77
C PRO A 293 -8.30 15.79 -1.66
N GLU A 294 -9.57 16.14 -1.77
CA GLU A 294 -10.03 17.54 -1.73
C GLU A 294 -9.93 18.14 -0.32
N THR A 295 -10.23 17.35 0.73
CA THR A 295 -10.09 17.78 2.12
C THR A 295 -8.62 17.77 2.55
N ALA A 296 -7.83 16.79 2.10
CA ALA A 296 -6.39 16.75 2.34
C ALA A 296 -5.65 17.91 1.68
N ALA A 297 -6.10 18.35 0.49
CA ALA A 297 -5.52 19.49 -0.22
C ALA A 297 -5.74 20.81 0.53
N SER A 298 -6.96 21.09 0.99
CA SER A 298 -7.24 22.28 1.81
C SER A 298 -6.50 22.23 3.14
N LEU A 299 -6.50 21.09 3.82
CA LEU A 299 -5.79 20.95 5.10
C LEU A 299 -4.27 21.15 4.93
N LEU A 300 -3.67 20.64 3.85
CA LEU A 300 -2.25 20.87 3.55
C LEU A 300 -1.96 22.36 3.31
N VAL A 301 -2.84 23.10 2.63
CA VAL A 301 -2.70 24.56 2.46
C VAL A 301 -2.82 25.28 3.80
N GLU A 302 -3.85 24.97 4.60
CA GLU A 302 -4.07 25.57 5.92
C GLU A 302 -2.86 25.37 6.85
N GLN A 303 -2.23 24.20 6.82
CA GLN A 303 -1.06 23.87 7.65
C GLN A 303 0.28 24.39 7.08
N GLY A 304 0.24 25.35 6.16
CA GLY A 304 1.43 25.99 5.60
C GLY A 304 2.25 25.03 4.72
N GLY A 305 1.56 24.32 3.81
CA GLY A 305 2.15 23.48 2.77
C GLY A 305 2.48 22.03 3.18
N ARG A 306 2.24 21.62 4.43
CA ARG A 306 2.60 20.27 4.92
C ARG A 306 1.40 19.47 5.42
N LEU A 307 1.38 18.16 5.14
CA LEU A 307 0.48 17.21 5.80
C LEU A 307 1.09 15.80 5.75
N ALA A 308 0.76 14.96 6.73
CA ALA A 308 1.01 13.53 6.66
C ALA A 308 -0.30 12.74 6.66
N VAL A 309 -0.39 11.73 5.79
CA VAL A 309 -1.45 10.73 5.85
C VAL A 309 -0.86 9.42 6.32
N LEU A 310 -1.12 9.08 7.58
CA LEU A 310 -0.55 7.91 8.25
C LEU A 310 -1.70 6.98 8.66
N SER A 311 -1.69 5.74 8.16
CA SER A 311 -2.77 4.78 8.44
C SER A 311 -2.29 3.34 8.53
N ALA A 312 -2.88 2.57 9.45
CA ALA A 312 -2.67 1.12 9.54
C ALA A 312 -3.51 0.34 8.51
N GLU A 313 -4.13 1.03 7.55
CA GLU A 313 -5.01 0.51 6.50
C GLU A 313 -4.70 1.10 5.12
N GLY A 314 -5.27 0.49 4.07
CA GLY A 314 -5.07 0.90 2.67
C GLY A 314 -6.30 1.55 2.00
N GLY A 315 -7.33 1.91 2.77
CA GLY A 315 -8.60 2.44 2.23
C GLY A 315 -8.44 3.66 1.32
N ILE A 316 -7.42 4.49 1.62
CA ILE A 316 -7.06 5.67 0.85
C ILE A 316 -6.80 5.41 -0.64
N PHE A 317 -6.25 4.25 -1.02
CA PHE A 317 -6.00 3.97 -2.44
C PHE A 317 -7.29 3.83 -3.24
N ALA A 318 -8.34 3.23 -2.65
CA ALA A 318 -9.65 3.17 -3.28
C ALA A 318 -10.34 4.55 -3.31
N THR A 319 -10.14 5.38 -2.27
CA THR A 319 -10.56 6.79 -2.26
C THR A 319 -9.91 7.57 -3.42
N LEU A 320 -8.60 7.41 -3.61
CA LEU A 320 -7.81 8.00 -4.70
C LEU A 320 -8.21 7.50 -6.10
N ALA A 321 -8.61 6.23 -6.22
CA ALA A 321 -9.17 5.65 -7.44
C ALA A 321 -10.59 6.16 -7.77
N GLY A 322 -11.15 7.03 -6.94
CA GLY A 322 -12.44 7.68 -7.17
C GLY A 322 -13.64 6.95 -6.58
N ARG A 323 -13.49 6.18 -5.49
CA ARG A 323 -14.61 5.50 -4.78
C ARG A 323 -15.80 6.42 -4.48
N TYR A 324 -15.55 7.71 -4.24
CA TYR A 324 -16.59 8.71 -3.92
C TYR A 324 -16.90 9.69 -5.06
N SER A 325 -15.93 9.98 -5.93
CA SER A 325 -16.05 10.96 -7.04
C SER A 325 -16.42 10.34 -8.38
N GLY A 326 -16.20 9.03 -8.55
CA GLY A 326 -16.25 8.33 -9.84
C GLY A 326 -15.02 8.55 -10.75
N THR A 327 -14.08 9.43 -10.36
CA THR A 327 -12.88 9.76 -11.14
C THR A 327 -11.62 9.77 -10.26
N PRO A 328 -10.50 9.15 -10.71
CA PRO A 328 -9.26 9.15 -9.94
C PRO A 328 -8.65 10.56 -9.81
N ASN A 329 -8.39 11.00 -8.57
CA ASN A 329 -7.75 12.29 -8.28
C ASN A 329 -6.41 12.06 -7.57
N LEU A 330 -5.30 12.21 -8.30
CA LEU A 330 -3.94 11.96 -7.81
C LEU A 330 -3.09 13.25 -7.71
N ASP A 331 -3.62 14.40 -8.13
CA ASP A 331 -2.83 15.64 -8.32
C ASP A 331 -2.13 16.10 -7.04
N LEU A 332 -2.87 16.12 -5.92
CA LEU A 332 -2.33 16.40 -4.58
C LEU A 332 -1.14 15.50 -4.22
N PHE A 333 -1.20 14.21 -4.57
CA PHE A 333 -0.19 13.23 -4.18
C PHE A 333 1.04 13.32 -5.08
N LEU A 334 0.85 13.64 -6.36
CA LEU A 334 1.96 13.85 -7.30
C LEU A 334 2.74 15.13 -6.96
N LYS A 335 2.03 16.25 -6.78
CA LYS A 335 2.61 17.55 -6.38
C LYS A 335 3.17 17.51 -4.96
N GLY A 336 2.39 16.97 -4.03
CA GLY A 336 2.76 16.79 -2.63
C GLY A 336 4.00 15.92 -2.44
N HIS A 337 4.25 14.95 -3.31
CA HIS A 337 5.54 14.24 -3.34
C HIS A 337 6.65 15.10 -3.94
N ALA A 338 6.40 15.81 -5.03
CA ALA A 338 7.42 16.57 -5.74
C ALA A 338 7.92 17.81 -4.98
N GLY A 339 7.08 18.42 -4.14
CA GLY A 339 7.31 19.77 -3.61
C GLY A 339 6.68 20.87 -4.48
N ASP A 340 5.85 20.51 -5.47
CA ASP A 340 5.33 21.46 -6.46
C ASP A 340 4.29 22.43 -5.86
N PRO A 341 4.06 23.60 -6.48
CA PRO A 341 2.97 24.49 -6.13
C PRO A 341 1.59 23.84 -6.28
N LEU A 342 0.81 23.89 -5.21
CA LEU A 342 -0.60 23.48 -5.19
C LEU A 342 -1.47 24.74 -5.20
N ILE A 343 -2.35 24.85 -6.20
CA ILE A 343 -3.35 25.92 -6.32
C ILE A 343 -4.72 25.25 -6.43
N ILE A 344 -5.67 25.70 -5.61
CA ILE A 344 -7.03 25.17 -5.52
C ILE A 344 -7.99 26.34 -5.71
N ASP A 345 -8.48 26.53 -6.93
CA ASP A 345 -9.46 27.57 -7.23
C ASP A 345 -10.89 27.07 -7.00
N ARG A 346 -11.61 27.75 -6.10
CA ARG A 346 -13.03 27.55 -5.81
C ARG A 346 -13.78 28.84 -6.11
N ARG A 347 -15.10 28.75 -6.31
CA ARG A 347 -15.94 29.94 -6.53
C ARG A 347 -15.81 30.91 -5.35
N GLY A 348 -15.12 32.03 -5.56
CA GLY A 348 -14.91 33.09 -4.57
C GLY A 348 -13.73 32.90 -3.60
N ARG A 349 -12.90 31.86 -3.75
CA ARG A 349 -11.69 31.66 -2.92
C ARG A 349 -10.63 30.86 -3.69
N SER A 350 -9.38 31.35 -3.69
CA SER A 350 -8.21 30.57 -4.11
C SER A 350 -7.41 30.17 -2.87
N GLU A 351 -7.03 28.91 -2.78
CA GLU A 351 -6.16 28.35 -1.74
C GLU A 351 -4.84 27.93 -2.41
N ARG A 352 -3.68 28.37 -1.88
CA ARG A 352 -2.36 28.13 -2.49
C ARG A 352 -1.32 27.72 -1.45
N ALA A 353 -0.50 26.72 -1.79
CA ALA A 353 0.76 26.41 -1.12
C ALA A 353 1.88 26.34 -2.17
N ASP A 354 2.94 27.12 -1.99
CA ASP A 354 4.04 27.19 -2.97
C ASP A 354 4.92 25.95 -3.00
N ASN A 355 5.06 25.26 -1.86
CA ASN A 355 5.84 24.03 -1.72
C ASN A 355 4.96 22.98 -1.05
N ALA A 356 4.18 22.22 -1.82
CA ALA A 356 3.31 21.19 -1.25
C ALA A 356 4.12 19.94 -0.85
N ALA A 357 4.13 19.60 0.43
CA ALA A 357 4.87 18.47 0.99
C ALA A 357 3.92 17.50 1.72
N LEU A 358 3.62 16.39 1.07
CA LEU A 358 2.77 15.33 1.59
C LEU A 358 3.63 14.13 2.02
N THR A 359 3.47 13.68 3.26
CA THR A 359 3.98 12.38 3.71
C THR A 359 2.86 11.33 3.57
N MET A 360 3.21 10.12 3.16
CA MET A 360 2.31 8.97 3.17
C MET A 360 3.00 7.81 3.90
N GLY A 361 2.35 7.24 4.91
CA GLY A 361 2.87 6.09 5.65
C GLY A 361 1.75 5.09 5.89
N LEU A 362 1.71 4.00 5.11
CA LEU A 362 0.60 3.04 5.13
C LEU A 362 1.08 1.64 5.44
N ALA A 363 0.43 0.95 6.39
CA ALA A 363 0.53 -0.50 6.50
C ALA A 363 -0.67 -1.17 5.87
N VAL A 364 -0.56 -1.57 4.60
CA VAL A 364 -1.64 -2.19 3.84
C VAL A 364 -1.64 -3.72 3.99
N GLN A 365 -2.66 -4.38 3.45
CA GLN A 365 -2.65 -5.84 3.28
C GLN A 365 -1.99 -6.18 1.93
N PRO A 366 -1.30 -7.32 1.77
CA PRO A 366 -0.61 -7.67 0.51
C PRO A 366 -1.48 -7.60 -0.74
N GLU A 367 -2.73 -8.03 -0.65
CA GLU A 367 -3.74 -7.95 -1.72
C GLU A 367 -3.94 -6.52 -2.25
N ILE A 368 -3.89 -5.50 -1.38
CA ILE A 368 -4.02 -4.10 -1.78
C ILE A 368 -2.86 -3.67 -2.68
N VAL A 369 -1.65 -4.21 -2.47
CA VAL A 369 -0.47 -3.89 -3.29
C VAL A 369 -0.60 -4.46 -4.71
N SER A 370 -1.20 -5.64 -4.87
CA SER A 370 -1.56 -6.15 -6.20
C SER A 370 -2.71 -5.36 -6.82
N ASP A 371 -3.76 -5.06 -6.04
CA ASP A 371 -4.96 -4.38 -6.52
C ASP A 371 -4.68 -2.97 -7.05
N ILE A 372 -3.81 -2.17 -6.39
CA ILE A 372 -3.51 -0.79 -6.84
C ILE A 372 -2.93 -0.71 -8.24
N ALA A 373 -2.27 -1.76 -8.73
CA ALA A 373 -1.80 -1.79 -10.12
C ALA A 373 -2.93 -1.96 -11.13
N THR A 374 -4.08 -2.50 -10.73
CA THR A 374 -5.27 -2.64 -11.58
C THR A 374 -6.22 -1.45 -11.46
N MET A 375 -6.05 -0.60 -10.45
CA MET A 375 -6.94 0.55 -10.21
C MET A 375 -6.88 1.58 -11.36
N PRO A 376 -8.04 2.08 -11.83
CA PRO A 376 -8.08 3.07 -12.90
C PRO A 376 -7.19 4.28 -12.62
N GLY A 377 -6.31 4.60 -13.57
CA GLY A 377 -5.43 5.75 -13.48
C GLY A 377 -4.21 5.63 -12.56
N PHE A 378 -3.94 4.47 -11.94
CA PHE A 378 -2.71 4.28 -11.15
C PHE A 378 -1.49 3.91 -12.00
N ARG A 379 -1.66 2.98 -12.97
CA ARG A 379 -0.64 2.72 -14.00
C ARG A 379 -0.44 3.95 -14.89
N GLY A 380 0.81 4.28 -15.20
CA GLY A 380 1.18 5.35 -16.13
C GLY A 380 1.04 6.80 -15.62
N LYS A 381 0.44 7.04 -14.45
CA LYS A 381 0.35 8.40 -13.84
C LYS A 381 1.43 8.68 -12.79
N GLY A 382 2.40 7.78 -12.63
CA GLY A 382 3.63 8.01 -11.84
C GLY A 382 3.49 8.04 -10.32
N LEU A 383 2.32 7.71 -9.74
CA LEU A 383 2.17 7.58 -8.29
C LEU A 383 2.87 6.32 -7.77
N LEU A 384 2.71 5.19 -8.47
CA LEU A 384 3.33 3.91 -8.07
C LEU A 384 4.86 3.97 -8.05
N GLY A 385 5.48 4.72 -8.98
CA GLY A 385 6.92 4.95 -9.00
C GLY A 385 7.46 5.84 -7.87
N ARG A 386 6.60 6.49 -7.07
CA ARG A 386 6.99 7.36 -5.93
C ARG A 386 6.97 6.65 -4.58
N ILE A 387 6.47 5.42 -4.51
CA ILE A 387 6.27 4.69 -3.25
C ILE A 387 7.49 3.83 -2.93
N LEU A 388 7.97 3.93 -1.69
CA LEU A 388 8.94 2.99 -1.10
C LEU A 388 8.17 1.78 -0.56
N TYR A 389 8.25 0.65 -1.27
CA TYR A 389 7.54 -0.58 -0.94
C TYR A 389 8.33 -1.46 0.02
N SER A 390 7.63 -2.10 0.96
CA SER A 390 8.18 -3.14 1.82
C SER A 390 7.22 -4.33 1.87
N LEU A 391 7.72 -5.52 1.56
CA LEU A 391 7.00 -6.80 1.51
C LEU A 391 7.64 -7.83 2.47
N PRO A 392 7.66 -7.57 3.79
CA PRO A 392 8.36 -8.41 4.74
C PRO A 392 7.68 -9.79 4.92
N LYS A 393 8.49 -10.81 5.25
CA LYS A 393 7.98 -12.11 5.69
C LYS A 393 7.17 -11.94 6.98
N SER A 394 5.98 -12.53 7.06
CA SER A 394 5.13 -12.36 8.24
C SER A 394 5.49 -13.34 9.36
N ASN A 395 5.68 -12.82 10.58
CA ASN A 395 5.90 -13.63 11.79
C ASN A 395 4.61 -14.31 12.30
N VAL A 396 3.45 -14.13 11.66
CA VAL A 396 2.19 -14.78 12.06
C VAL A 396 2.34 -16.31 11.99
N GLY A 397 2.10 -16.99 13.10
CA GLY A 397 2.32 -18.43 13.25
C GLY A 397 3.68 -18.82 13.86
N TYR A 398 4.65 -17.90 13.88
CA TYR A 398 6.02 -18.12 14.34
C TYR A 398 6.43 -17.18 15.50
N ARG A 399 5.45 -16.56 16.16
CA ARG A 399 5.69 -15.59 17.22
C ARG A 399 6.04 -16.27 18.54
N ARG A 400 6.97 -15.66 19.27
CA ARG A 400 7.10 -15.85 20.72
C ARG A 400 5.90 -15.22 21.42
N VAL A 401 5.49 -15.78 22.55
CA VAL A 401 4.30 -15.31 23.30
C VAL A 401 4.71 -14.49 24.53
N ASP A 402 5.95 -14.68 24.96
CA ASP A 402 6.61 -14.22 26.18
C ASP A 402 7.65 -13.10 25.94
N SER A 403 7.53 -12.39 24.82
CA SER A 403 8.46 -11.32 24.44
C SER A 403 8.51 -10.18 25.46
N ALA A 404 9.72 -9.66 25.68
CA ALA A 404 9.93 -8.53 26.58
C ALA A 404 9.25 -7.25 26.06
N PRO A 405 8.71 -6.40 26.95
CA PRO A 405 8.24 -5.07 26.57
C PRO A 405 9.41 -4.15 26.19
N VAL A 406 9.15 -3.11 25.40
CA VAL A 406 10.13 -2.08 25.07
C VAL A 406 10.66 -1.43 26.37
N PRO A 407 11.98 -1.42 26.62
CA PRO A 407 12.56 -0.74 27.76
C PRO A 407 12.21 0.75 27.79
N GLU A 408 11.75 1.25 28.95
CA GLU A 408 11.23 2.61 29.10
C GLU A 408 12.20 3.68 28.57
N HIS A 409 13.51 3.55 28.85
CA HIS A 409 14.53 4.48 28.39
C HIS A 409 14.66 4.56 26.86
N ILE A 410 14.38 3.48 26.12
CA ILE A 410 14.39 3.47 24.65
C ILE A 410 13.18 4.26 24.15
N THR A 411 11.99 3.99 24.68
CA THR A 411 10.78 4.76 24.38
C THR A 411 10.95 6.24 24.73
N SER A 412 11.45 6.58 25.91
CA SER A 412 11.67 7.97 26.32
C SER A 412 12.66 8.70 25.41
N ARG A 413 13.72 8.03 24.95
CA ARG A 413 14.72 8.61 24.02
C ARG A 413 14.12 8.84 22.63
N TYR A 414 13.32 7.90 22.13
CA TYR A 414 12.59 8.03 20.86
C TYR A 414 11.54 9.15 20.93
N ASP A 415 10.72 9.12 21.98
CA ASP A 415 9.69 10.12 22.29
C ASP A 415 10.28 11.53 22.33
N ALA A 416 11.38 11.74 23.06
CA ALA A 416 12.00 13.03 23.23
C ALA A 416 12.61 13.54 21.91
N ASN A 417 13.38 12.71 21.20
CA ASN A 417 14.06 13.14 19.98
C ASN A 417 13.09 13.43 18.83
N LEU A 418 12.06 12.58 18.62
CA LEU A 418 11.07 12.83 17.57
C LEU A 418 10.18 14.04 17.90
N GLN A 419 9.82 14.28 19.17
CA GLN A 419 9.12 15.52 19.56
C GLN A 419 9.98 16.76 19.35
N ARG A 420 11.27 16.72 19.75
CA ARG A 420 12.21 17.84 19.56
C ARG A 420 12.40 18.18 18.09
N LEU A 421 12.61 17.18 17.24
CA LEU A 421 12.70 17.36 15.79
C LEU A 421 11.39 17.96 15.23
N THR A 422 10.23 17.42 15.60
CA THR A 422 8.93 17.89 15.10
C THR A 422 8.64 19.34 15.50
N ILE A 423 8.88 19.70 16.76
CA ILE A 423 8.65 21.05 17.29
C ILE A 423 9.70 22.03 16.76
N GLY A 424 10.96 21.63 16.69
CA GLY A 424 12.07 22.45 16.21
C GLY A 424 11.97 22.77 14.72
N MET A 425 11.41 21.86 13.92
CA MET A 425 11.15 22.08 12.48
C MET A 425 9.82 22.80 12.19
N TYR A 426 8.90 22.92 13.15
CA TYR A 426 7.53 23.38 12.89
C TYR A 426 7.44 24.79 12.25
N GLU A 427 8.27 25.72 12.74
CA GLU A 427 8.30 27.15 12.33
C GLU A 427 9.12 27.41 11.04
N TRP A 428 9.71 26.38 10.41
CA TRP A 428 10.56 26.53 9.22
C TRP A 428 9.73 26.70 7.93
N HIS A 429 9.00 27.80 7.84
CA HIS A 429 8.13 28.10 6.69
C HIS A 429 8.91 28.35 5.39
N ASP A 430 10.15 28.86 5.47
CA ASP A 430 11.17 28.66 4.43
C ASP A 430 11.97 27.40 4.77
N PRO A 431 11.94 26.33 3.95
CA PRO A 431 12.55 25.06 4.32
C PRO A 431 14.07 25.12 4.51
N ALA A 432 14.56 24.48 5.58
CA ALA A 432 15.99 24.29 5.82
C ALA A 432 16.67 23.61 4.64
N ARG A 433 17.68 24.26 4.04
CA ARG A 433 18.41 23.76 2.87
C ARG A 433 19.63 22.96 3.30
N LEU A 434 19.51 21.64 3.29
CA LEU A 434 20.59 20.71 3.61
C LEU A 434 21.48 20.53 2.37
N THR A 435 22.77 20.85 2.49
CA THR A 435 23.77 20.61 1.44
C THR A 435 24.56 19.33 1.74
N LEU A 436 25.28 18.77 0.77
CA LEU A 436 26.21 17.65 0.97
C LEU A 436 27.64 18.16 1.22
N THR A 437 28.48 17.37 1.91
CA THR A 437 29.94 17.56 1.80
C THR A 437 30.43 17.15 0.41
N THR A 438 31.61 17.60 0.02
CA THR A 438 32.21 17.27 -1.30
C THR A 438 32.30 15.75 -1.49
N GLU A 439 32.79 15.05 -0.48
CA GLU A 439 33.00 13.60 -0.46
C GLU A 439 31.66 12.84 -0.53
N ALA A 440 30.63 13.34 0.16
CA ALA A 440 29.28 12.78 0.11
C ALA A 440 28.65 12.95 -1.28
N ALA A 441 28.89 14.09 -1.94
CA ALA A 441 28.42 14.35 -3.30
C ALA A 441 29.15 13.48 -4.35
N GLU A 442 30.43 13.17 -4.14
CA GLU A 442 31.20 12.23 -4.97
C GLU A 442 30.67 10.79 -4.83
N VAL A 443 30.50 10.31 -3.59
CA VAL A 443 29.93 8.99 -3.30
C VAL A 443 28.52 8.84 -3.89
N PHE A 444 27.67 9.86 -3.74
CA PHE A 444 26.37 9.85 -4.37
C PHE A 444 26.48 9.87 -5.91
N THR A 445 27.44 10.61 -6.49
CA THR A 445 27.64 10.64 -7.94
C THR A 445 28.02 9.27 -8.52
N GLU A 446 28.85 8.46 -7.85
CA GLU A 446 29.11 7.08 -8.33
C GLU A 446 27.91 6.16 -8.10
N HIS A 447 27.18 6.30 -7.00
CA HIS A 447 25.92 5.58 -6.81
C HIS A 447 24.95 5.82 -7.97
N ARG A 448 24.75 7.08 -8.37
CA ARG A 448 23.92 7.44 -9.55
C ARG A 448 24.44 6.82 -10.85
N ARG A 449 25.76 6.81 -11.07
CA ARG A 449 26.37 6.14 -12.23
C ARG A 449 26.10 4.64 -12.24
N ALA A 450 26.01 4.00 -11.07
CA ALA A 450 25.57 2.61 -10.95
C ALA A 450 24.07 2.44 -11.22
N THR A 451 23.20 3.30 -10.66
CA THR A 451 21.75 3.31 -10.96
C THR A 451 21.48 3.43 -12.46
N GLU A 452 22.15 4.35 -13.15
CA GLU A 452 21.96 4.58 -14.59
C GLU A 452 22.31 3.34 -15.44
N ARG A 453 23.33 2.57 -15.04
CA ARG A 453 23.67 1.29 -15.69
C ARG A 453 22.55 0.24 -15.50
N ARG A 454 21.89 0.25 -14.35
CA ARG A 454 20.76 -0.65 -14.00
C ARG A 454 19.44 -0.26 -14.66
N LEU A 455 19.29 0.98 -15.12
CA LEU A 455 18.10 1.48 -15.83
C LEU A 455 18.07 1.13 -17.34
N ARG A 456 19.18 0.61 -17.90
CA ARG A 456 19.31 0.32 -19.33
C ARG A 456 18.22 -0.67 -19.81
N PRO A 457 17.42 -0.35 -20.84
CA PRO A 457 16.34 -1.22 -21.32
C PRO A 457 16.79 -2.64 -21.68
N ASP A 458 17.95 -2.77 -22.34
CA ASP A 458 18.40 -4.04 -22.94
C ASP A 458 19.28 -4.91 -22.01
N SER A 459 19.69 -4.39 -20.86
CA SER A 459 20.73 -5.02 -20.01
C SER A 459 20.67 -4.68 -18.52
N GLY A 460 19.83 -3.73 -18.10
CA GLY A 460 19.70 -3.29 -16.73
C GLY A 460 18.57 -4.03 -16.00
N ASP A 461 18.85 -4.49 -14.78
CA ASP A 461 17.89 -5.22 -13.95
C ASP A 461 16.67 -4.38 -13.53
N LEU A 462 16.78 -3.05 -13.58
CA LEU A 462 15.68 -2.12 -13.29
C LEU A 462 14.98 -1.59 -14.55
N GLY A 463 15.39 -2.00 -15.76
CA GLY A 463 14.88 -1.50 -17.04
C GLY A 463 13.35 -1.67 -17.23
N HIS A 464 12.78 -2.70 -16.60
CA HIS A 464 11.34 -2.98 -16.62
C HIS A 464 10.51 -2.20 -15.57
N ILE A 465 11.17 -1.51 -14.62
CA ILE A 465 10.54 -0.66 -13.59
C ILE A 465 11.05 0.78 -13.59
N THR A 466 11.39 1.29 -14.77
CA THR A 466 11.96 2.64 -14.98
C THR A 466 11.13 3.79 -14.39
N ASP A 467 9.80 3.69 -14.30
CA ASP A 467 8.98 4.71 -13.59
C ASP A 467 9.31 4.78 -12.09
N TRP A 468 9.63 3.66 -11.45
CA TRP A 468 10.07 3.64 -10.06
C TRP A 468 11.56 3.95 -9.93
N ALA A 469 12.38 3.21 -10.68
CA ALA A 469 13.83 3.30 -10.57
C ALA A 469 14.39 4.66 -11.04
N GLY A 470 13.71 5.38 -11.94
CA GLY A 470 14.06 6.76 -12.30
C GLY A 470 13.80 7.79 -11.20
N LYS A 471 13.09 7.43 -10.12
CA LYS A 471 12.86 8.29 -8.93
C LYS A 471 13.67 7.83 -7.71
N PHE A 472 14.44 6.75 -7.86
CA PHE A 472 15.22 6.12 -6.81
C PHE A 472 16.29 7.06 -6.22
N ASP A 473 17.11 7.67 -7.06
CA ASP A 473 18.16 8.62 -6.65
C ASP A 473 17.60 9.75 -5.77
N GLY A 474 16.45 10.31 -6.16
CA GLY A 474 15.75 11.33 -5.37
C GLY A 474 15.31 10.79 -4.01
N ALA A 475 14.68 9.62 -3.97
CA ALA A 475 14.26 8.99 -2.71
C ALA A 475 15.44 8.69 -1.76
N VAL A 476 16.61 8.29 -2.27
CA VAL A 476 17.83 8.13 -1.47
C VAL A 476 18.25 9.45 -0.82
N MET A 477 18.23 10.58 -1.55
CA MET A 477 18.55 11.89 -0.98
C MET A 477 17.54 12.35 0.07
N ARG A 478 16.25 12.04 -0.10
CA ARG A 478 15.23 12.33 0.92
C ARG A 478 15.48 11.55 2.20
N ILE A 479 15.79 10.26 2.09
CA ILE A 479 16.18 9.41 3.22
C ILE A 479 17.44 9.97 3.90
N ALA A 480 18.46 10.39 3.13
CA ALA A 480 19.67 11.00 3.67
C ALA A 480 19.38 12.28 4.48
N GLY A 481 18.49 13.15 3.97
CA GLY A 481 18.05 14.34 4.70
C GLY A 481 17.35 14.01 6.03
N LEU A 482 16.51 12.97 6.06
CA LEU A 482 15.86 12.51 7.29
C LEU A 482 16.84 11.89 8.30
N ILE A 483 17.79 11.06 7.83
CA ILE A 483 18.84 10.48 8.69
C ILE A 483 19.73 11.58 9.26
N HIS A 484 20.11 12.57 8.45
CA HIS A 484 20.92 13.71 8.88
C HIS A 484 20.25 14.49 10.02
N LEU A 485 18.99 14.88 9.82
CA LEU A 485 18.19 15.58 10.83
C LEU A 485 17.92 14.73 12.09
N ALA A 486 17.77 13.42 11.94
CA ALA A 486 17.61 12.51 13.07
C ALA A 486 18.94 12.22 13.80
N THR A 487 20.09 12.40 13.15
CA THR A 487 21.43 12.18 13.76
C THR A 487 21.75 13.27 14.78
N ASP A 488 21.36 14.52 14.50
CA ASP A 488 21.45 15.64 15.44
C ASP A 488 20.23 16.56 15.29
N VAL A 489 19.24 16.34 16.16
CA VAL A 489 17.94 17.02 16.12
C VAL A 489 18.00 18.52 16.42
N ASP A 490 19.12 19.05 16.94
CA ASP A 490 19.27 20.44 17.36
C ASP A 490 20.11 21.28 16.38
N SER A 491 21.03 20.65 15.63
CA SER A 491 22.03 21.36 14.84
C SER A 491 22.27 20.84 13.42
N ALA A 492 21.73 19.67 13.04
CA ALA A 492 21.96 19.09 11.71
C ALA A 492 21.62 20.05 10.56
N PHE A 493 20.56 20.85 10.69
CA PHE A 493 20.15 21.84 9.68
C PHE A 493 21.19 22.96 9.40
N ARG A 494 22.24 23.09 10.23
CA ARG A 494 23.35 24.03 10.05
C ARG A 494 24.61 23.40 9.46
N ARG A 495 24.61 22.09 9.20
CA ARG A 495 25.78 21.32 8.77
C ARG A 495 25.48 20.53 7.50
N PRO A 496 26.48 20.30 6.65
CA PRO A 496 26.31 19.47 5.46
C PRO A 496 26.10 17.99 5.83
N ILE A 497 25.35 17.28 4.97
CA ILE A 497 25.14 15.84 5.01
C ILE A 497 26.47 15.13 4.71
N THR A 498 26.85 14.20 5.57
CA THR A 498 28.13 13.47 5.50
C THR A 498 28.06 12.21 4.62
N THR A 499 29.23 11.70 4.25
CA THR A 499 29.38 10.44 3.49
C THR A 499 28.71 9.26 4.19
N ASP A 500 28.85 9.12 5.50
CA ASP A 500 28.21 8.04 6.27
C ASP A 500 26.68 8.10 6.18
N THR A 501 26.12 9.32 6.21
CA THR A 501 24.67 9.55 6.08
C THR A 501 24.17 9.19 4.68
N VAL A 502 24.93 9.52 3.64
CA VAL A 502 24.63 9.13 2.25
C VAL A 502 24.73 7.60 2.08
N ASN A 503 25.77 6.96 2.61
CA ASN A 503 25.92 5.50 2.56
C ASN A 503 24.77 4.78 3.27
N ALA A 504 24.38 5.24 4.46
CA ALA A 504 23.25 4.69 5.20
C ALA A 504 21.92 4.82 4.42
N ALA A 505 21.70 5.96 3.76
CA ALA A 505 20.56 6.16 2.88
C ALA A 505 20.60 5.27 1.62
N ILE A 506 21.79 5.03 1.05
CA ILE A 506 21.99 4.09 -0.06
C ILE A 506 21.66 2.65 0.38
N THR A 507 22.05 2.22 1.59
CA THR A 507 21.71 0.89 2.13
C THR A 507 20.19 0.70 2.26
N LEU A 508 19.47 1.70 2.80
CA LEU A 508 18.01 1.70 2.83
C LEU A 508 17.41 1.73 1.42
N GLY A 509 18.01 2.49 0.51
CA GLY A 509 17.63 2.51 -0.90
C GLY A 509 17.72 1.13 -1.55
N GLN A 510 18.84 0.43 -1.41
CA GLN A 510 19.06 -0.92 -1.96
C GLN A 510 18.03 -1.92 -1.42
N TYR A 511 17.70 -1.85 -0.13
CA TYR A 511 16.59 -2.60 0.46
C TYR A 511 15.27 -2.29 -0.27
N PHE A 512 14.90 -1.02 -0.41
CA PHE A 512 13.68 -0.63 -1.12
C PHE A 512 13.71 -1.01 -2.61
N THR A 513 14.86 -1.07 -3.27
CA THR A 513 14.99 -1.57 -4.65
C THR A 513 14.59 -3.05 -4.77
N ALA A 514 15.07 -3.90 -3.87
CA ALA A 514 14.74 -5.33 -3.88
C ALA A 514 13.25 -5.57 -3.62
N HIS A 515 12.67 -4.84 -2.65
CA HIS A 515 11.23 -4.91 -2.37
C HIS A 515 10.37 -4.29 -3.48
N ALA A 516 10.85 -3.25 -4.17
CA ALA A 516 10.18 -2.68 -5.33
C ALA A 516 10.15 -3.67 -6.50
N LEU A 517 11.27 -4.32 -6.84
CA LEU A 517 11.32 -5.39 -7.85
C LEU A 517 10.26 -6.47 -7.57
N ALA A 518 10.28 -7.08 -6.39
CA ALA A 518 9.29 -8.10 -6.01
C ALA A 518 7.84 -7.58 -5.98
N THR A 519 7.64 -6.28 -5.72
CA THR A 519 6.33 -5.61 -5.79
C THR A 519 5.86 -5.46 -7.23
N PHE A 520 6.68 -4.92 -8.13
CA PHE A 520 6.31 -4.75 -9.53
C PHE A 520 6.17 -6.10 -10.25
N ASP A 521 6.97 -7.09 -9.89
CA ASP A 521 6.75 -8.50 -10.26
C ASP A 521 5.38 -8.99 -9.79
N ALA A 522 4.91 -8.64 -8.58
CA ALA A 522 3.58 -9.00 -8.11
C ALA A 522 2.44 -8.20 -8.77
N MET A 523 2.71 -6.99 -9.24
CA MET A 523 1.77 -6.14 -9.97
C MET A 523 1.66 -6.48 -11.46
N GLY A 524 2.71 -7.09 -12.03
CA GLY A 524 2.83 -7.50 -13.42
C GLY A 524 2.68 -9.00 -13.67
N ALA A 525 2.78 -9.84 -12.63
CA ALA A 525 2.61 -11.28 -12.73
C ALA A 525 1.23 -11.66 -13.27
N ASP A 526 1.24 -12.70 -14.09
CA ASP A 526 0.03 -13.41 -14.49
C ASP A 526 -0.67 -13.97 -13.23
N PRO A 527 -1.98 -13.71 -13.02
CA PRO A 527 -2.76 -14.34 -11.96
C PRO A 527 -2.63 -15.87 -11.92
N ASP A 528 -2.44 -16.51 -13.08
CA ASP A 528 -2.33 -17.96 -13.20
C ASP A 528 -0.96 -18.46 -12.71
N LEU A 529 0.11 -17.67 -12.89
CA LEU A 529 1.44 -17.93 -12.29
C LEU A 529 1.44 -17.75 -10.76
N GLU A 530 0.73 -16.75 -10.25
CA GLU A 530 0.53 -16.57 -8.81
C GLU A 530 -0.35 -17.66 -8.19
N ALA A 531 -1.28 -18.23 -8.95
CA ALA A 531 -2.05 -19.39 -8.53
C ALA A 531 -1.20 -20.67 -8.54
N ALA A 532 -0.41 -20.89 -9.60
CA ALA A 532 0.54 -22.00 -9.73
C ALA A 532 1.57 -22.02 -8.58
N ARG A 533 2.14 -20.87 -8.21
CA ARG A 533 3.05 -20.74 -7.05
C ARG A 533 2.41 -21.21 -5.73
N VAL A 534 1.12 -20.97 -5.50
CA VAL A 534 0.43 -21.41 -4.27
C VAL A 534 0.20 -22.92 -4.26
N VAL A 535 -0.17 -23.51 -5.41
CA VAL A 535 -0.27 -24.96 -5.55
C VAL A 535 1.10 -25.60 -5.35
N HIS A 536 2.16 -25.07 -5.96
CA HIS A 536 3.54 -25.55 -5.80
C HIS A 536 4.03 -25.48 -4.34
N ALA A 537 3.77 -24.38 -3.64
CA ALA A 537 4.11 -24.25 -2.21
C ALA A 537 3.31 -25.22 -1.32
N TRP A 538 2.09 -25.60 -1.72
CA TRP A 538 1.35 -26.68 -1.08
C TRP A 538 2.01 -28.04 -1.33
N LEU A 539 2.31 -28.37 -2.59
CA LEU A 539 2.96 -29.64 -2.99
C LEU A 539 4.30 -29.87 -2.27
N HIS A 540 5.12 -28.83 -2.13
CA HIS A 540 6.39 -28.87 -1.41
C HIS A 540 6.21 -29.08 0.10
N ARG A 541 5.15 -28.51 0.71
CA ARG A 541 4.89 -28.63 2.15
C ARG A 541 4.25 -29.96 2.54
N THR A 542 3.42 -30.53 1.68
CA THR A 542 2.67 -31.78 1.98
C THR A 542 3.37 -33.04 1.50
N THR A 543 4.57 -32.93 0.92
CA THR A 543 5.39 -34.05 0.40
C THR A 543 4.56 -35.08 -0.38
N THR A 544 3.65 -34.57 -1.21
CA THR A 544 2.58 -35.37 -1.81
C THR A 544 3.01 -35.83 -3.20
N GLU A 545 3.11 -37.14 -3.41
CA GLU A 545 3.51 -37.72 -4.71
C GLU A 545 2.37 -37.71 -5.75
N ARG A 546 1.11 -37.76 -5.27
CA ARG A 546 -0.11 -37.81 -6.08
C ARG A 546 -1.25 -37.05 -5.41
N PHE A 547 -2.03 -36.30 -6.18
CA PHE A 547 -3.20 -35.59 -5.67
C PHE A 547 -4.32 -35.51 -6.70
N THR A 548 -5.55 -35.32 -6.23
CA THR A 548 -6.69 -34.94 -7.07
C THR A 548 -6.99 -33.45 -6.98
N VAL A 549 -7.55 -32.87 -8.05
CA VAL A 549 -8.00 -31.46 -8.06
C VAL A 549 -8.92 -31.15 -6.87
N ARG A 550 -9.77 -32.10 -6.47
CA ARG A 550 -10.65 -31.97 -5.30
C ARG A 550 -9.89 -31.87 -3.98
N GLU A 551 -8.80 -32.60 -3.79
CA GLU A 551 -7.99 -32.54 -2.57
C GLU A 551 -7.28 -31.19 -2.46
N VAL A 552 -6.63 -30.74 -3.55
CA VAL A 552 -6.01 -29.41 -3.62
C VAL A 552 -7.04 -28.30 -3.37
N PHE A 553 -8.21 -28.34 -4.02
CA PHE A 553 -9.28 -27.37 -3.80
C PHE A 553 -9.85 -27.39 -2.36
N THR A 554 -9.77 -28.52 -1.67
CA THR A 554 -10.23 -28.65 -0.27
C THR A 554 -9.15 -28.17 0.71
N ALA A 555 -7.87 -28.37 0.39
CA ALA A 555 -6.74 -28.02 1.24
C ALA A 555 -6.27 -26.55 1.08
N LEU A 556 -6.57 -25.90 -0.04
CA LEU A 556 -6.19 -24.51 -0.30
C LEU A 556 -7.23 -23.49 0.22
N PRO A 557 -6.79 -22.25 0.55
CA PRO A 557 -7.68 -21.23 1.10
C PRO A 557 -8.82 -20.80 0.16
N ARG A 558 -10.07 -20.95 0.62
CA ARG A 558 -11.29 -20.57 -0.13
C ARG A 558 -11.43 -19.08 -0.46
N ASN A 559 -10.64 -18.21 0.16
CA ASN A 559 -10.58 -16.80 -0.23
C ASN A 559 -9.79 -16.58 -1.53
N ARG A 560 -8.86 -17.48 -1.88
CA ARG A 560 -8.04 -17.43 -3.11
C ARG A 560 -8.59 -18.31 -4.22
N PHE A 561 -9.15 -19.49 -3.90
CA PHE A 561 -9.86 -20.35 -4.86
C PHE A 561 -11.31 -20.56 -4.41
N ARG A 562 -12.25 -19.88 -5.07
CA ARG A 562 -13.70 -19.94 -4.81
C ARG A 562 -14.40 -21.01 -5.64
N LYS A 563 -13.84 -21.34 -6.81
CA LYS A 563 -14.33 -22.38 -7.73
C LYS A 563 -13.20 -23.30 -8.16
N VAL A 564 -13.54 -24.55 -8.49
CA VAL A 564 -12.57 -25.52 -9.04
C VAL A 564 -11.98 -25.03 -10.37
N THR A 565 -12.76 -24.32 -11.20
CA THR A 565 -12.29 -23.73 -12.47
C THR A 565 -11.22 -22.65 -12.29
N GLU A 566 -11.03 -22.11 -11.08
CA GLU A 566 -9.98 -21.14 -10.79
C GLU A 566 -8.63 -21.83 -10.45
N LEU A 567 -8.61 -23.16 -10.33
CA LEU A 567 -7.40 -23.97 -10.22
C LEU A 567 -6.89 -24.49 -11.57
N GLU A 568 -7.75 -24.57 -12.59
CA GLU A 568 -7.41 -25.16 -13.88
C GLU A 568 -6.19 -24.47 -14.54
N PRO A 569 -6.13 -23.13 -14.69
CA PRO A 569 -4.96 -22.47 -15.29
C PRO A 569 -3.66 -22.66 -14.47
N ALA A 570 -3.79 -22.74 -13.15
CA ALA A 570 -2.66 -22.96 -12.23
C ALA A 570 -2.07 -24.36 -12.39
N LEU A 571 -2.93 -25.37 -12.57
CA LEU A 571 -2.53 -26.75 -12.80
C LEU A 571 -1.98 -26.93 -14.21
N ASP A 572 -2.63 -26.35 -15.22
CA ASP A 572 -2.17 -26.37 -16.61
C ASP A 572 -0.77 -25.75 -16.74
N LEU A 573 -0.50 -24.64 -16.05
CA LEU A 573 0.83 -24.01 -16.02
C LEU A 573 1.87 -24.86 -15.28
N LEU A 574 1.51 -25.50 -14.16
CA LEU A 574 2.41 -26.43 -13.46
C LEU A 574 2.73 -27.68 -14.30
N GLU A 575 1.78 -28.15 -15.10
CA GLU A 575 1.95 -29.27 -16.02
C GLU A 575 2.82 -28.87 -17.22
N GLN A 576 2.60 -27.69 -17.81
CA GLN A 576 3.44 -27.12 -18.86
C GLN A 576 4.90 -26.90 -18.41
N LEU A 577 5.10 -26.51 -17.15
CA LEU A 577 6.44 -26.33 -16.55
C LEU A 577 7.04 -27.65 -16.04
N GLY A 578 6.34 -28.79 -16.16
CA GLY A 578 6.84 -30.13 -15.80
C GLY A 578 6.81 -30.48 -14.31
N TRP A 579 6.24 -29.63 -13.44
CA TRP A 579 6.18 -29.87 -11.98
C TRP A 579 5.13 -30.90 -11.57
N ILE A 580 4.09 -31.06 -12.38
CA ILE A 580 3.05 -32.08 -12.21
C ILE A 580 2.74 -32.72 -13.56
N ARG A 581 2.04 -33.85 -13.55
CA ARG A 581 1.58 -34.54 -14.76
C ARG A 581 0.23 -35.17 -14.50
N ARG A 582 -0.76 -34.91 -15.35
CA ARG A 582 -2.10 -35.48 -15.24
C ARG A 582 -2.04 -37.00 -15.42
N GLU A 583 -2.65 -37.73 -14.50
CA GLU A 583 -2.77 -39.18 -14.60
C GLU A 583 -3.96 -39.57 -15.50
N PRO A 584 -3.92 -40.76 -16.15
CA PRO A 584 -5.03 -41.26 -16.95
C PRO A 584 -6.34 -41.31 -16.14
N GLU A 585 -7.47 -40.95 -16.76
CA GLU A 585 -8.77 -41.09 -16.09
C GLU A 585 -9.06 -42.58 -15.82
N PRO A 586 -9.35 -42.99 -14.56
CA PRO A 586 -9.58 -44.39 -14.24
C PRO A 586 -10.83 -44.92 -14.98
N PRO A 587 -10.82 -46.20 -15.41
CA PRO A 587 -11.89 -46.77 -16.21
C PRO A 587 -13.24 -46.68 -15.48
N ARG A 588 -14.30 -46.35 -16.24
CA ARG A 588 -15.63 -46.07 -15.68
C ARG A 588 -16.31 -47.36 -15.18
N THR A 589 -16.30 -47.57 -13.87
CA THR A 589 -16.89 -48.75 -13.21
C THR A 589 -18.39 -48.66 -12.93
N GLY A 590 -19.09 -47.60 -13.35
CA GLY A 590 -20.56 -47.53 -13.24
C GLY A 590 -21.22 -46.18 -13.57
N PRO A 591 -22.56 -46.10 -13.43
CA PRO A 591 -23.31 -44.85 -13.59
C PRO A 591 -23.11 -43.94 -12.36
N GLY A 592 -22.21 -42.96 -12.48
CA GLY A 592 -21.91 -41.98 -11.45
C GLY A 592 -21.27 -40.71 -11.99
N ARG A 593 -21.09 -39.71 -11.11
CA ARG A 593 -20.33 -38.49 -11.43
C ARG A 593 -18.87 -38.88 -11.73
N ARG A 594 -18.28 -38.28 -12.77
CA ARG A 594 -16.87 -38.54 -13.12
C ARG A 594 -15.95 -38.29 -11.90
N PRO A 595 -14.91 -39.12 -11.69
CA PRO A 595 -13.87 -38.86 -10.71
C PRO A 595 -13.26 -37.47 -10.89
N SER A 596 -12.68 -36.91 -9.83
CA SER A 596 -11.82 -35.72 -9.96
C SER A 596 -10.59 -36.09 -10.78
N PRO A 597 -10.09 -35.22 -11.69
CA PRO A 597 -8.79 -35.43 -12.30
C PRO A 597 -7.71 -35.59 -11.23
N ALA A 598 -6.74 -36.46 -11.51
CA ALA A 598 -5.59 -36.78 -10.67
C ALA A 598 -4.30 -36.33 -11.36
N TYR A 599 -3.29 -36.00 -10.57
CA TYR A 599 -1.98 -35.56 -11.01
C TYR A 599 -0.90 -36.26 -10.17
N ALA A 600 0.13 -36.75 -10.83
CA ALA A 600 1.40 -37.12 -10.22
C ALA A 600 2.29 -35.87 -10.09
N VAL A 601 3.23 -35.90 -9.15
CA VAL A 601 4.11 -34.78 -8.80
C VAL A 601 5.55 -35.11 -9.18
N HIS A 602 6.30 -34.12 -9.67
CA HIS A 602 7.68 -34.32 -10.10
C HIS A 602 8.58 -34.81 -8.94
N PRO A 603 9.29 -35.95 -9.05
CA PRO A 603 10.03 -36.56 -7.94
C PRO A 603 11.09 -35.66 -7.29
N THR A 604 11.73 -34.77 -8.07
CA THR A 604 12.73 -33.84 -7.52
C THR A 604 12.14 -32.74 -6.63
N LEU A 605 10.82 -32.53 -6.61
CA LEU A 605 10.19 -31.50 -5.77
C LEU A 605 10.41 -31.75 -4.27
N HIS A 606 10.62 -33.01 -3.89
CA HIS A 606 10.93 -33.42 -2.50
C HIS A 606 12.35 -33.96 -2.34
N SER A 607 13.17 -33.89 -3.40
CA SER A 607 14.57 -34.32 -3.38
C SER A 607 15.48 -33.12 -3.08
N ALA A 608 15.53 -32.70 -1.82
CA ALA A 608 16.39 -31.64 -1.31
C ALA A 608 16.98 -32.02 0.07
#